data_AF-A0A2M7M530-F1
#
_entry.id   AF-A0A2M7M530-F1
#
_cell.length_a   1.000
_cell.length_b   1.000
_cell.length_c   1.000
_cell.angle_alpha   90.00
_cell.angle_beta   90.00
_cell.angle_gamma   90.00
#
_symmetry.space_group_name_H-M   'P 1'
#
loop_
_entity.id
_entity.type
_entity.pdbx_description
1 polymer ?
#
loop_
_entity_poly.entity_id
_entity_poly.type
_entity_poly.pdbx_seq_one_letter_code
_entity_poly.pdbx_strand_id
1 'polypeptide(L)'
;MGQEFGFGFTDPLIAEVGGIKQNKLHFDVEAILKAYEKIKPLTRRLGVEPPTPRLAGFCYPHIASLGAEIVFAEDAEPKPFPMIKRPEEIDALTEPEDYLAAPLIQERLKICAQIKRRCPESPNFIGHPLEGPITTAVLLMGSDFLTLPYDNPERAHKLLKFCTRSAINYANKIAKYFGEPIQP
;
A
#
# COMPACT_ATOMS: atom_id res chain seq x y z
N MET A 1 -12.53 27.04 7.59
CA MET A 1 -12.06 25.68 7.88
C MET A 1 -10.55 25.68 7.74
N GLY A 2 -9.82 25.46 8.83
CA GLY A 2 -8.37 25.28 8.77
C GLY A 2 -8.03 23.84 8.41
N GLN A 3 -6.88 23.61 7.78
CA GLN A 3 -6.35 22.27 7.57
C GLN A 3 -5.99 21.67 8.93
N GLU A 4 -6.53 20.49 9.25
CA GLU A 4 -6.14 19.76 10.44
C GLU A 4 -4.72 19.20 10.23
N PHE A 5 -3.82 19.53 11.16
CA PHE A 5 -2.46 18.99 11.16
C PHE A 5 -2.40 17.82 12.14
N GLY A 6 -2.00 16.65 11.63
CA GLY A 6 -1.72 15.47 12.44
C GLY A 6 -0.24 15.37 12.79
N PHE A 7 0.07 14.87 13.98
CA PHE A 7 1.41 14.42 14.34
C PHE A 7 1.45 12.89 14.28
N GLY A 8 2.53 12.33 13.73
CA GLY A 8 2.73 10.89 13.65
C GLY A 8 4.19 10.52 13.48
N PHE A 9 4.49 9.24 13.71
CA PHE A 9 5.81 8.67 13.47
C PHE A 9 5.80 7.95 12.12
N THR A 10 6.79 8.25 11.28
CA THR A 10 6.95 7.57 9.99
C THR A 10 7.45 6.14 10.19
N ASP A 11 7.14 5.25 9.26
CA ASP A 11 7.58 3.85 9.34
C ASP A 11 9.12 3.72 9.38
N PRO A 12 9.91 4.50 8.61
CA PRO A 12 11.37 4.51 8.76
C PRO A 12 11.85 4.87 10.17
N LEU A 13 11.22 5.86 10.82
CA LEU A 13 11.59 6.25 12.19
C LEU A 13 11.25 5.14 13.20
N ILE A 14 10.11 4.48 13.03
CA ILE A 14 9.73 3.34 13.88
C ILE A 14 10.73 2.19 13.70
N ALA A 15 11.16 1.90 12.48
CA ALA A 15 12.18 0.88 12.19
C ALA A 15 13.52 1.23 12.85
N GLU A 16 13.98 2.48 12.69
CA GLU A 16 15.23 2.99 13.25
C GLU A 16 15.26 2.84 14.78
N VAL A 17 14.23 3.36 15.47
CA VAL A 17 14.11 3.24 16.93
C VAL A 17 13.95 1.78 17.36
N GLY A 18 13.26 0.98 16.56
CA GLY A 18 13.14 -0.46 16.72
C GLY A 18 14.47 -1.21 16.65
N GLY A 19 15.47 -0.63 15.98
CA GLY A 19 16.72 -1.29 15.62
C GLY A 19 16.49 -2.46 14.67
N ILE A 20 15.57 -2.29 13.71
CA ILE A 20 15.21 -3.30 12.71
C ILE A 20 15.30 -2.71 11.31
N LYS A 21 15.46 -3.59 10.32
CA LYS A 21 15.40 -3.24 8.90
C LYS A 21 13.98 -2.83 8.51
N GLN A 22 13.83 -1.88 7.60
CA GLN A 22 12.51 -1.35 7.20
C GLN A 22 11.59 -2.45 6.67
N ASN A 23 12.10 -3.39 5.87
CA ASN A 23 11.28 -4.49 5.33
C ASN A 23 10.62 -5.36 6.41
N LYS A 24 11.18 -5.43 7.63
CA LYS A 24 10.62 -6.19 8.74
C LYS A 24 9.28 -5.63 9.20
N LEU A 25 9.06 -4.33 9.05
CA LEU A 25 7.76 -3.72 9.37
C LEU A 25 6.63 -4.15 8.42
N HIS A 26 6.95 -4.79 7.29
CA HIS A 26 5.95 -5.31 6.36
C HIS A 26 5.59 -6.78 6.60
N PHE A 27 6.48 -7.56 7.22
CA PHE A 27 6.38 -9.03 7.21
C PHE A 27 6.60 -9.74 8.55
N ASP A 28 7.22 -9.09 9.54
CA ASP A 28 7.64 -9.74 10.79
C ASP A 28 6.86 -9.19 11.98
N VAL A 29 5.89 -9.97 12.48
CA VAL A 29 5.01 -9.57 13.60
C VAL A 29 5.82 -9.24 14.87
N GLU A 30 6.84 -10.03 15.20
CA GLU A 30 7.61 -9.79 16.42
C GLU A 30 8.44 -8.52 16.29
N ALA A 31 9.05 -8.30 15.13
CA ALA A 31 9.79 -7.07 14.84
C ALA A 31 8.88 -5.84 14.89
N ILE A 32 7.67 -5.92 14.30
CA ILE A 32 6.66 -4.86 14.35
C ILE A 32 6.33 -4.52 15.81
N LEU A 33 5.85 -5.49 16.59
CA LEU A 33 5.44 -5.24 17.97
C LEU A 33 6.59 -4.67 18.82
N LYS A 34 7.80 -5.19 18.64
CA LYS A 34 9.00 -4.70 19.32
C LYS A 34 9.34 -3.26 18.94
N ALA A 35 9.24 -2.89 17.66
CA ALA A 35 9.52 -1.54 17.20
C ALA A 35 8.52 -0.52 17.76
N TYR A 36 7.23 -0.86 17.76
CA TYR A 36 6.17 -0.05 18.36
C TYR A 36 6.25 0.03 19.89
N GLU A 37 6.81 -0.96 20.58
CA GLU A 37 7.09 -0.84 22.01
C GLU A 37 8.25 0.14 22.25
N LYS A 38 9.30 0.06 21.43
CA LYS A 38 10.51 0.88 21.55
C LYS A 38 10.29 2.37 21.24
N ILE A 39 9.24 2.76 20.53
CA ILE A 39 8.94 4.17 20.26
C ILE A 39 8.29 4.88 21.47
N LYS A 40 7.69 4.15 22.42
CA LYS A 40 6.97 4.71 23.59
C LYS A 40 7.80 5.64 24.49
N PRO A 41 9.09 5.44 24.73
CA PRO A 41 9.92 6.42 25.45
C PRO A 41 10.02 7.76 24.70
N LEU A 42 10.12 7.73 23.37
CA LEU A 42 10.17 8.93 22.55
C LEU A 42 8.83 9.67 22.56
N THR A 43 7.70 8.95 22.47
CA THR A 43 6.36 9.55 22.51
C THR A 43 6.12 10.24 23.85
N ARG A 44 6.51 9.62 24.96
CA ARG A 44 6.47 10.23 26.31
C ARG A 44 7.31 11.51 26.40
N ARG A 45 8.51 11.51 25.79
CA ARG A 45 9.37 12.70 25.76
C ARG A 45 8.75 13.84 24.96
N LEU A 46 8.04 13.52 23.89
CA LEU A 46 7.38 14.49 23.01
C LEU A 46 5.99 14.92 23.51
N GLY A 47 5.44 14.26 24.53
CA GLY A 47 4.10 14.54 25.04
C GLY A 47 2.97 14.17 24.05
N VAL A 48 3.20 13.13 23.24
CA VAL A 48 2.25 12.65 22.21
C VAL A 48 1.82 11.22 22.48
N GLU A 49 0.63 10.86 21.99
CA GLU A 49 0.10 9.51 22.13
C GLU A 49 1.00 8.50 21.37
N PRO A 50 1.33 7.34 21.98
CA PRO A 50 2.03 6.28 21.27
C PRO A 50 1.23 5.77 20.06
N PRO A 51 1.88 5.52 18.91
CA PRO A 51 1.19 4.93 17.78
C PRO A 51 0.80 3.48 18.07
N THR A 52 -0.37 3.06 17.58
CA THR A 52 -0.82 1.67 17.68
C THR A 52 -0.06 0.77 16.69
N PRO A 53 0.37 -0.43 17.10
CA PRO A 53 1.03 -1.37 16.19
C PRO A 53 0.22 -1.64 14.92
N ARG A 54 0.89 -1.55 13.76
CA ARG A 54 0.33 -1.92 12.46
C ARG A 54 1.44 -2.37 11.52
N LEU A 55 1.04 -2.97 10.41
CA LEU A 55 1.92 -3.12 9.25
C LEU A 55 2.42 -1.76 8.76
N ALA A 56 3.66 -1.68 8.29
CA ALA A 56 4.12 -0.55 7.51
C ALA A 56 3.22 -0.34 6.28
N GLY A 57 2.91 0.92 6.00
CA GLY A 57 2.16 1.32 4.84
C GLY A 57 3.00 1.15 3.58
N PHE A 58 2.33 0.85 2.47
CA PHE A 58 2.88 1.06 1.14
C PHE A 58 1.71 1.30 0.19
N CYS A 59 1.96 2.07 -0.87
CA CYS A 59 0.90 2.57 -1.75
C CYS A 59 0.49 1.59 -2.85
N TYR A 60 1.14 0.43 -2.94
CA TYR A 60 1.06 -0.46 -4.11
C TYR A 60 0.29 -1.78 -3.94
N PRO A 61 -0.64 -1.98 -2.96
CA PRO A 61 -1.36 -3.24 -2.87
C PRO A 61 -2.37 -3.40 -4.02
N HIS A 62 -2.88 -2.29 -4.58
CA HIS A 62 -3.73 -2.33 -5.78
C HIS A 62 -2.95 -2.88 -6.99
N ILE A 63 -1.84 -2.28 -7.40
CA ILE A 63 -1.10 -2.86 -8.54
C ILE A 63 -0.52 -4.25 -8.25
N ALA A 64 -0.19 -4.59 -7.00
CA ALA A 64 0.20 -5.95 -6.65
C ALA A 64 -0.92 -6.95 -6.93
N SER A 65 -2.17 -6.58 -6.65
CA SER A 65 -3.35 -7.41 -6.97
C SER A 65 -3.62 -7.53 -8.47
N LEU A 66 -3.17 -6.57 -9.28
CA LEU A 66 -3.19 -6.62 -10.74
C LEU A 66 -2.05 -7.47 -11.34
N GLY A 67 -1.12 -7.95 -10.50
CA GLY A 67 0.01 -8.79 -10.91
C GLY A 67 1.35 -8.05 -11.04
N ALA A 68 1.45 -6.79 -10.65
CA ALA A 68 2.73 -6.09 -10.62
C ALA A 68 3.66 -6.68 -9.54
N GLU A 69 4.93 -6.87 -9.90
CA GLU A 69 5.95 -7.27 -8.94
C GLU A 69 6.31 -6.12 -8.02
N ILE A 70 6.35 -6.39 -6.71
CA ILE A 70 6.76 -5.43 -5.67
C ILE A 70 7.95 -6.00 -4.92
N VAL A 71 9.08 -5.29 -4.92
CA VAL A 71 10.29 -5.68 -4.20
C VAL A 71 10.40 -4.91 -2.89
N PHE A 72 10.62 -5.63 -1.79
CA PHE A 72 10.83 -5.08 -0.45
C PHE A 72 12.31 -5.21 -0.06
N ALA A 73 13.11 -4.23 -0.47
CA ALA A 73 14.53 -4.16 -0.08
C ALA A 73 14.68 -3.90 1.43
N GLU A 74 15.81 -4.30 2.02
CA GLU A 74 15.98 -4.31 3.48
C GLU A 74 15.72 -2.95 4.14
N ASP A 75 16.31 -1.87 3.60
CA ASP A 75 16.27 -0.52 4.16
C ASP A 75 15.78 0.52 3.14
N ALA A 76 14.77 0.16 2.35
CA ALA A 76 14.16 1.10 1.42
C ALA A 76 12.66 0.90 1.32
N GLU A 77 11.99 1.92 0.79
CA GLU A 77 10.58 1.85 0.41
C GLU A 77 10.33 0.71 -0.59
N PRO A 78 9.16 0.04 -0.54
CA PRO A 78 8.80 -0.97 -1.51
C PRO A 78 8.85 -0.41 -2.94
N LYS A 79 9.41 -1.18 -3.87
CA LYS A 79 9.57 -0.76 -5.26
C LYS A 79 8.68 -1.59 -6.19
N PRO A 80 7.69 -0.98 -6.86
CA PRO A 80 6.93 -1.64 -7.90
C PRO A 80 7.71 -1.71 -9.21
N PHE A 81 7.45 -2.75 -10.01
CA PHE A 81 7.98 -2.90 -11.36
C PHE A 81 6.87 -2.84 -12.40
N PRO A 82 7.02 -2.02 -13.46
CA PRO A 82 6.04 -1.94 -14.53
C PRO A 82 5.85 -3.29 -15.22
N MET A 83 4.61 -3.61 -15.56
CA MET A 83 4.23 -4.84 -16.26
C MET A 83 3.83 -4.61 -17.72
N ILE A 84 3.39 -3.40 -18.07
CA ILE A 84 3.07 -2.98 -19.44
C ILE A 84 4.36 -2.45 -20.07
N LYS A 85 4.84 -3.10 -21.13
CA LYS A 85 6.08 -2.70 -21.83
C LYS A 85 5.82 -1.96 -23.13
N ARG A 86 4.63 -2.12 -23.69
CA ARG A 86 4.24 -1.50 -24.96
C ARG A 86 2.78 -1.05 -24.91
N PRO A 87 2.40 0.04 -25.60
CA PRO A 87 1.02 0.54 -25.60
C PRO A 87 -0.01 -0.52 -26.01
N GLU A 88 0.31 -1.42 -26.93
CA GLU A 88 -0.58 -2.48 -27.42
C GLU A 88 -1.05 -3.43 -26.30
N GLU A 89 -0.25 -3.60 -25.24
CA GLU A 89 -0.58 -4.48 -24.11
C GLU A 89 -1.74 -3.92 -23.26
N ILE A 90 -2.01 -2.60 -23.35
CA ILE A 90 -3.19 -1.96 -22.75
C ILE A 90 -4.48 -2.60 -23.29
N ASP A 91 -4.45 -3.10 -24.53
CA ASP A 91 -5.63 -3.66 -25.18
C ASP A 91 -6.06 -5.01 -24.61
N ALA A 92 -5.14 -5.72 -23.93
CA ALA A 92 -5.36 -7.02 -23.33
C ALA A 92 -5.56 -6.98 -21.80
N LEU A 93 -5.56 -5.79 -21.17
CA LEU A 93 -5.69 -5.67 -19.71
C LEU A 93 -7.05 -6.17 -19.22
N THR A 94 -7.01 -7.03 -18.21
CA THR A 94 -8.18 -7.54 -17.49
C THR A 94 -7.97 -7.42 -16.00
N GLU A 95 -9.06 -7.27 -15.25
CA GLU A 95 -9.01 -7.30 -13.79
C GLU A 95 -8.90 -8.75 -13.29
N PRO A 96 -8.28 -8.97 -12.12
CA PRO A 96 -8.33 -10.29 -11.46
C PRO A 96 -9.77 -10.64 -11.06
N GLU A 97 -10.10 -11.93 -11.08
CA GLU A 97 -11.39 -12.41 -10.57
C GLU A 97 -11.56 -12.13 -9.07
N ASP A 98 -10.45 -12.25 -8.32
CA ASP A 98 -10.38 -11.90 -6.91
C ASP A 98 -9.12 -11.09 -6.60
N TYR A 99 -9.33 -9.81 -6.30
CA TYR A 99 -8.31 -8.87 -5.84
C TYR A 99 -7.56 -9.32 -4.58
N LEU A 100 -8.18 -10.15 -3.74
CA LEU A 100 -7.56 -10.62 -2.51
C LEU A 100 -6.65 -11.83 -2.75
N ALA A 101 -6.77 -12.53 -3.87
CA ALA A 101 -6.07 -13.79 -4.13
C ALA A 101 -4.56 -13.61 -4.37
N ALA A 102 -4.09 -12.39 -4.63
CA ALA A 102 -2.67 -12.13 -4.86
C ALA A 102 -1.82 -12.54 -3.62
N PRO A 103 -0.70 -13.26 -3.80
CA PRO A 103 0.09 -13.78 -2.68
C PRO A 103 0.50 -12.73 -1.65
N LEU A 104 0.93 -11.54 -2.11
CA LEU A 104 1.30 -10.43 -1.24
C LEU A 104 0.11 -9.93 -0.41
N ILE A 105 -1.09 -9.90 -0.98
CA ILE A 105 -2.30 -9.48 -0.27
C ILE A 105 -2.66 -10.49 0.80
N GLN A 106 -2.65 -11.79 0.47
CA GLN A 106 -2.90 -12.88 1.43
C GLN A 106 -1.91 -12.87 2.60
N GLU A 107 -0.62 -12.71 2.32
CA GLU A 107 0.42 -12.62 3.35
C GLU A 107 0.17 -11.45 4.30
N ARG A 108 -0.14 -10.27 3.76
CA ARG A 108 -0.40 -9.08 4.57
C ARG A 108 -1.69 -9.19 5.37
N LEU A 109 -2.75 -9.78 4.82
CA LEU A 109 -3.98 -10.08 5.55
C LEU A 109 -3.72 -11.01 6.75
N LYS A 110 -2.90 -12.05 6.55
CA LYS A 110 -2.49 -12.97 7.61
C LYS A 110 -1.73 -12.23 8.72
N ILE A 111 -0.80 -11.35 8.37
CA ILE A 111 -0.02 -10.58 9.35
C ILE A 111 -0.90 -9.58 10.10
N CYS A 112 -1.77 -8.87 9.38
CA CYS A 112 -2.76 -7.97 9.99
C CYS A 112 -3.60 -8.69 11.05
N ALA A 113 -4.09 -9.89 10.72
CA ALA A 113 -4.84 -10.72 11.67
C ALA A 113 -3.99 -11.16 12.87
N GLN A 114 -2.71 -11.48 12.67
CA GLN A 114 -1.80 -11.86 13.77
C GLN A 114 -1.50 -10.70 14.71
N ILE A 115 -1.27 -9.49 14.19
CA ILE A 115 -1.08 -8.28 14.98
C ILE A 115 -2.36 -8.00 15.78
N LYS A 116 -3.53 -8.01 15.12
CA LYS A 116 -4.82 -7.70 15.75
C LYS A 116 -5.20 -8.67 16.87
N ARG A 117 -4.81 -9.95 16.79
CA ARG A 117 -4.99 -10.91 17.90
C ARG A 117 -4.22 -10.53 19.17
N ARG A 118 -3.08 -9.85 19.02
CA ARG A 118 -2.19 -9.46 20.13
C ARG A 118 -2.42 -8.01 20.57
N CYS A 119 -2.88 -7.18 19.66
CA CYS A 119 -3.22 -5.78 19.86
C CYS A 119 -4.61 -5.53 19.25
N PRO A 120 -5.71 -5.75 19.99
CA PRO A 120 -7.07 -5.62 19.45
C PRO A 120 -7.38 -4.24 18.86
N GLU A 121 -6.74 -3.19 19.38
CA GLU A 121 -6.85 -1.80 18.90
C GLU A 121 -6.14 -1.56 17.55
N SER A 122 -5.35 -2.52 17.06
CA SER A 122 -4.65 -2.38 15.79
C SER A 122 -5.64 -2.23 14.62
N PRO A 123 -5.36 -1.30 13.69
CA PRO A 123 -6.27 -1.02 12.59
C PRO A 123 -6.34 -2.20 11.61
N ASN A 124 -7.48 -2.31 10.94
CA ASN A 124 -7.66 -3.19 9.79
C ASN A 124 -6.93 -2.59 8.57
N PHE A 125 -5.64 -2.87 8.47
CA PHE A 125 -4.76 -2.17 7.52
C PHE A 125 -3.75 -3.10 6.88
N ILE A 126 -3.75 -3.14 5.53
CA ILE A 126 -2.72 -3.84 4.74
C ILE A 126 -1.99 -2.93 3.75
N GLY A 127 -2.13 -1.61 3.88
CA GLY A 127 -1.59 -0.65 2.92
C GLY A 127 -2.67 0.30 2.42
N HIS A 128 -2.29 1.21 1.53
CA HIS A 128 -3.21 2.21 1.03
C HIS A 128 -4.33 1.54 0.20
N PRO A 129 -5.62 1.84 0.45
CA PRO A 129 -6.70 1.23 -0.32
C PRO A 129 -6.77 1.69 -1.78
N LEU A 130 -6.13 2.79 -2.13
CA LEU A 130 -6.34 3.52 -3.38
C LEU A 130 -5.09 4.34 -3.70
N GLU A 131 -4.47 4.08 -4.83
CA GLU A 131 -3.56 5.01 -5.46
C GLU A 131 -4.31 5.71 -6.60
N GLY A 132 -3.98 6.99 -6.84
CA GLY A 132 -4.65 7.74 -7.91
C GLY A 132 -4.49 7.03 -9.27
N PRO A 133 -5.48 7.12 -10.17
CA PRO A 133 -5.44 6.39 -11.44
C PRO A 133 -4.27 6.80 -12.35
N ILE A 134 -3.80 8.06 -12.26
CA ILE A 134 -2.59 8.51 -12.95
C ILE A 134 -1.35 7.82 -12.37
N THR A 135 -1.20 7.80 -11.04
CA THR A 135 -0.12 7.08 -10.37
C THR A 135 -0.14 5.61 -10.75
N THR A 136 -1.30 4.96 -10.68
CA THR A 136 -1.48 3.56 -11.09
C THR A 136 -0.99 3.34 -12.54
N ALA A 137 -1.38 4.20 -13.48
CA ALA A 137 -0.94 4.08 -14.87
C ALA A 137 0.59 4.21 -15.04
N VAL A 138 1.21 5.17 -14.35
CA VAL A 138 2.68 5.33 -14.31
C VAL A 138 3.35 4.10 -13.69
N LEU A 139 2.77 3.49 -12.67
CA LEU A 139 3.37 2.31 -12.05
C LEU A 139 3.22 1.04 -12.90
N LEU A 140 2.12 0.91 -13.62
CA LEU A 140 1.89 -0.24 -14.50
C LEU A 140 2.72 -0.18 -15.79
N MET A 141 2.93 1.01 -16.36
CA MET A 141 3.61 1.20 -17.65
C MET A 141 5.01 1.83 -17.54
N GLY A 142 5.34 2.44 -16.40
CA GLY A 142 6.58 3.20 -16.22
C GLY A 142 6.47 4.62 -16.78
N SER A 143 7.64 5.23 -17.01
CA SER A 143 7.76 6.61 -17.52
C SER A 143 7.11 6.81 -18.88
N ASP A 144 6.95 5.74 -19.67
CA ASP A 144 6.38 5.80 -21.02
C ASP A 144 4.92 6.24 -21.01
N PHE A 145 4.21 6.06 -19.89
CA PHE A 145 2.87 6.64 -19.74
C PHE A 145 2.87 8.17 -19.81
N LEU A 146 3.96 8.85 -19.43
CA LEU A 146 4.01 10.31 -19.40
C LEU A 146 4.02 10.92 -20.81
N THR A 147 4.46 10.17 -21.83
CA THR A 147 4.40 10.61 -23.24
C THR A 147 3.20 10.02 -23.98
N LEU A 148 2.65 8.89 -23.50
CA LEU A 148 1.51 8.22 -24.14
C LEU A 148 0.31 9.13 -24.47
N PRO A 149 -0.11 10.10 -23.62
CA PRO A 149 -1.20 11.02 -23.98
C PRO A 149 -0.94 11.84 -25.25
N TYR A 150 0.32 12.10 -25.58
CA TYR A 150 0.72 12.81 -26.80
C TYR A 150 0.83 11.85 -27.99
N ASP A 151 1.39 10.67 -27.77
CA ASP A 151 1.70 9.70 -28.83
C ASP A 151 0.45 8.89 -29.26
N ASN A 152 -0.38 8.51 -28.30
CA ASN A 152 -1.60 7.73 -28.49
C ASN A 152 -2.64 8.04 -27.39
N PRO A 153 -3.38 9.16 -27.51
CA PRO A 153 -4.34 9.59 -26.50
C PRO A 153 -5.46 8.56 -26.25
N GLU A 154 -5.87 7.80 -27.27
CA GLU A 154 -6.90 6.78 -27.14
C GLU A 154 -6.48 5.69 -26.13
N ARG A 155 -5.26 5.17 -26.26
CA ARG A 155 -4.73 4.18 -25.32
C ARG A 155 -4.43 4.76 -23.94
N ALA A 156 -3.99 6.02 -23.87
CA ALA A 156 -3.86 6.71 -22.58
C ALA A 156 -5.20 6.77 -21.84
N HIS A 157 -6.28 7.16 -22.53
CA HIS A 157 -7.64 7.15 -21.96
C HIS A 157 -8.11 5.75 -21.58
N LYS A 158 -7.82 4.75 -22.41
CA LYS A 158 -8.16 3.35 -22.11
C LYS A 158 -7.48 2.86 -20.84
N LEU A 159 -6.18 3.12 -20.67
CA LEU A 159 -5.43 2.75 -19.47
C LEU A 159 -5.95 3.49 -18.23
N LEU A 160 -6.21 4.79 -18.32
CA LEU A 160 -6.78 5.55 -17.20
C LEU A 160 -8.17 5.06 -16.81
N LYS A 161 -9.00 4.69 -17.78
CA LYS A 161 -10.33 4.12 -17.53
C LYS A 161 -10.23 2.77 -16.81
N PHE A 162 -9.28 1.92 -17.24
CA PHE A 162 -8.97 0.67 -16.54
C PHE A 162 -8.53 0.93 -15.10
N CYS A 163 -7.50 1.77 -14.89
CA CYS A 163 -6.96 2.08 -13.56
C CYS A 163 -8.02 2.66 -12.61
N THR A 164 -8.90 3.52 -13.12
CA THR A 164 -9.97 4.12 -12.31
C THR A 164 -10.96 3.06 -11.85
N ARG A 165 -11.41 2.20 -12.77
CA ARG A 165 -12.37 1.14 -12.47
C ARG A 165 -11.76 0.10 -11.52
N SER A 166 -10.53 -0.33 -11.78
CA SER A 166 -9.85 -1.33 -10.97
C SER A 166 -9.57 -0.83 -9.55
N ALA A 167 -9.17 0.44 -9.39
CA ALA A 167 -8.94 1.03 -8.07
C ALA A 167 -10.22 1.03 -7.21
N ILE A 168 -11.36 1.43 -7.80
CA ILE A 168 -12.66 1.41 -7.11
C ILE A 168 -13.04 -0.03 -6.72
N ASN A 169 -12.85 -0.99 -7.64
CA ASN A 169 -13.17 -2.39 -7.39
C ASN A 169 -12.30 -3.00 -6.29
N TYR A 170 -10.99 -2.75 -6.32
CA TYR A 170 -10.05 -3.15 -5.28
C TYR A 170 -10.45 -2.56 -3.92
N ALA A 171 -10.67 -1.25 -3.83
CA ALA A 171 -11.04 -0.61 -2.57
C ALA A 171 -12.37 -1.13 -2.02
N ASN A 172 -13.37 -1.37 -2.89
CA ASN A 172 -14.63 -1.98 -2.49
C ASN A 172 -14.43 -3.40 -1.94
N LYS A 173 -13.49 -4.18 -2.51
CA LYS A 173 -13.15 -5.51 -2.00
C LYS A 173 -12.48 -5.46 -0.63
N ILE A 174 -11.55 -4.53 -0.42
CA ILE A 174 -10.90 -4.31 0.88
C ILE A 174 -11.92 -3.86 1.93
N ALA A 175 -12.75 -2.88 1.60
CA ALA A 175 -13.82 -2.38 2.45
C ALA A 175 -14.78 -3.50 2.87
N LYS A 176 -15.23 -4.32 1.90
CA LYS A 176 -16.08 -5.48 2.17
C LYS A 176 -15.39 -6.53 3.04
N TYR A 177 -14.10 -6.79 2.83
CA TYR A 177 -13.35 -7.78 3.60
C TYR A 177 -13.25 -7.37 5.08
N PHE A 178 -12.95 -6.09 5.36
CA PHE A 178 -12.83 -5.59 6.73
C PHE A 178 -14.16 -5.17 7.37
N GLY A 179 -15.23 -5.02 6.58
CA GLY A 179 -16.51 -4.52 7.08
C GLY A 179 -16.50 -3.02 7.37
N GLU A 180 -15.57 -2.27 6.78
CA GLU A 180 -15.34 -0.85 7.00
C GLU A 180 -15.53 -0.08 5.69
N PRO A 181 -16.16 1.12 5.69
CA PRO A 181 -16.30 1.91 4.48
C PRO A 181 -14.95 2.44 3.99
N ILE A 182 -14.84 2.70 2.69
CA ILE A 182 -13.70 3.43 2.14
C ILE A 182 -13.71 4.84 2.73
N GLN A 183 -12.66 5.20 3.47
CA GLN A 183 -12.43 6.57 3.89
C GLN A 183 -11.59 7.27 2.81
N PRO A 184 -12.09 8.36 2.20
CA PRO A 184 -11.34 9.14 1.21
C PRO A 184 -10.18 9.92 1.83
#